data_AF-A0A535E2X3-F1
#
_entry.id   AF-A0A535E2X3-F1
#
_cell.length_a   1.000
_cell.length_b   1.000
_cell.length_c   1.000
_cell.angle_alpha   90.00
_cell.angle_beta   90.00
_cell.angle_gamma   90.00
#
_symmetry.space_group_name_H-M   'P 1'
#
loop_
_entity.id
_entity.type
_entity.pdbx_description
1 polymer ?
#
loop_
_entity_poly.entity_id
_entity_poly.type
_entity_poly.pdbx_seq_one_letter_code
_entity_poly.pdbx_strand_id
1 'polypeptide(L)' 'MAAPEVDQGELERLSSALRLAESALEEALEAAENLGNFDRRFDVPRAIGGAQRLVQNANEAVDAARQT' A
#
# COMPACT_ATOMS: atom_id res chain seq x y z
N MET A 1 17.39 25.49 5.34
CA MET A 1 17.87 24.12 5.61
C MET A 1 17.73 23.35 4.32
N ALA A 2 18.80 22.77 3.79
CA ALA A 2 18.67 21.80 2.69
C ALA A 2 17.88 20.59 3.19
N ALA A 3 16.92 20.10 2.42
CA ALA A 3 16.22 18.87 2.75
C ALA A 3 17.27 17.74 2.87
N PRO A 4 17.11 16.80 3.81
CA PRO A 4 17.97 15.62 3.84
C PRO A 4 17.89 14.94 2.48
N GLU A 5 19.06 14.65 1.91
CA GLU A 5 19.18 13.92 0.64
C GLU A 5 18.48 12.56 0.79
N VAL A 6 17.57 12.24 -0.12
CA VAL A 6 16.82 10.99 -0.06
C VAL A 6 17.77 9.83 -0.36
N ASP A 7 17.87 8.87 0.55
CA ASP A 7 18.66 7.65 0.31
C ASP A 7 17.96 6.78 -0.74
N GLN A 8 18.57 6.68 -1.92
CA GLN A 8 18.03 5.93 -3.06
C GLN A 8 17.92 4.43 -2.77
N GLY A 9 18.80 3.87 -1.93
CA GLY A 9 18.76 2.46 -1.55
C GLY A 9 17.62 2.13 -0.57
N GLU A 10 17.30 3.03 0.34
CA GLU A 10 16.08 2.93 1.17
C GLU A 10 14.82 3.15 0.33
N LEU A 11 14.86 4.06 -0.66
CA LEU A 11 13.74 4.33 -1.56
C LEU A 11 13.37 3.10 -2.41
N GLU A 12 14.36 2.40 -2.96
CA GLU A 12 14.13 1.16 -3.71
C GLU A 12 13.64 0.01 -2.82
N ARG A 13 14.15 -0.07 -1.58
CA ARG A 13 13.64 -1.05 -0.59
C ARG A 13 12.17 -0.77 -0.25
N LEU A 14 11.82 0.49 -0.02
CA LEU A 14 10.43 0.89 0.24
C LEU A 14 9.54 0.60 -0.98
N SER A 15 9.95 0.98 -2.19
CA SER A 15 9.22 0.68 -3.43
C SER A 15 8.98 -0.82 -3.62
N SER A 16 9.96 -1.66 -3.26
CA SER A 16 9.82 -3.11 -3.33
C SER A 16 8.82 -3.64 -2.29
N ALA A 17 8.86 -3.15 -1.06
CA ALA A 17 7.91 -3.52 -0.02
C ALA A 17 6.48 -3.10 -0.36
N LEU A 18 6.29 -1.91 -0.93
CA LEU A 18 4.98 -1.41 -1.34
C LEU A 18 4.37 -2.25 -2.48
N ARG A 19 5.17 -2.71 -3.45
CA ARG A 19 4.70 -3.66 -4.48
C ARG A 19 4.20 -4.97 -3.88
N LEU A 20 4.92 -5.53 -2.90
CA LEU A 20 4.48 -6.74 -2.20
C LEU A 20 3.18 -6.50 -1.42
N ALA A 21 3.05 -5.34 -0.77
CA ALA A 21 1.85 -4.97 -0.04
C ALA A 21 0.64 -4.80 -0.97
N GLU A 22 0.83 -4.20 -2.15
CA GLU A 22 -0.21 -4.03 -3.16
C GLU A 22 -0.76 -5.39 -3.63
N SER A 23 0.12 -6.32 -4.03
CA SER A 23 -0.30 -7.67 -4.42
C SER A 23 -1.02 -8.41 -3.29
N ALA A 24 -0.51 -8.33 -2.06
CA ALA A 24 -1.16 -8.96 -0.91
C ALA A 24 -2.56 -8.38 -0.61
N LEU A 25 -2.75 -7.08 -0.83
CA LEU A 25 -4.05 -6.43 -0.63
C LEU A 25 -5.04 -6.77 -1.73
N GLU A 26 -4.60 -6.93 -2.98
CA GLU A 26 -5.43 -7.42 -4.08
C GLU A 26 -5.91 -8.85 -3.80
N GLU A 27 -5.00 -9.76 -3.42
CA GLU A 27 -5.34 -11.13 -3.05
C GLU A 27 -6.31 -11.18 -1.85
N ALA A 28 -6.08 -10.34 -0.84
CA ALA A 28 -6.96 -10.26 0.32
C ALA A 28 -8.36 -9.76 -0.06
N LEU A 29 -8.46 -8.80 -0.99
CA LEU A 29 -9.75 -8.29 -1.47
C LEU A 29 -10.52 -9.37 -2.22
N GLU A 30 -9.86 -10.06 -3.16
CA GLU A 30 -10.46 -11.15 -3.92
C GLU A 30 -10.93 -12.28 -2.99
N ALA A 31 -10.11 -12.65 -2.00
CA ALA A 31 -10.49 -13.63 -1.00
C ALA A 31 -11.70 -13.18 -0.17
N ALA A 32 -11.75 -11.91 0.25
CA ALA A 32 -12.87 -11.35 0.99
C ALA A 32 -14.17 -11.33 0.17
N GLU A 33 -14.09 -11.02 -1.13
CA GLU A 33 -15.23 -11.06 -2.05
C GLU A 33 -15.75 -12.50 -2.24
N ASN A 34 -14.85 -13.46 -2.44
CA ASN A 34 -15.20 -14.87 -2.63
C ASN A 34 -15.82 -15.51 -1.38
N LEU A 35 -15.35 -15.14 -0.19
CA LEU A 35 -15.88 -15.64 1.08
C LEU A 35 -17.21 -14.99 1.48
N GLY A 36 -17.55 -13.84 0.90
CA GLY A 36 -18.69 -13.04 1.32
C GLY A 36 -18.54 -12.50 2.74
N ASN A 37 -19.65 -12.07 3.36
CA ASN A 37 -19.61 -11.42 4.67
C ASN A 37 -19.75 -12.44 5.81
N PHE A 38 -18.64 -12.88 6.40
CA PHE A 38 -18.60 -13.90 7.46
C PHE A 38 -19.02 -13.38 8.84
N ASP A 39 -18.77 -12.10 9.13
CA ASP A 39 -19.27 -11.41 10.33
C ASP A 39 -19.57 -9.95 10.02
N ARG A 40 -20.85 -9.56 10.09
CA ARG A 40 -21.33 -8.22 9.72
C ARG A 40 -20.77 -7.08 10.57
N ARG A 41 -20.14 -7.38 11.71
CA ARG A 41 -19.47 -6.38 12.55
C ARG A 41 -18.17 -5.88 11.95
N PHE A 42 -17.55 -6.67 11.07
CA PHE A 42 -16.29 -6.34 10.43
C PHE A 42 -16.53 -6.14 8.94
N ASP A 43 -16.46 -4.89 8.50
CA ASP A 43 -16.51 -4.54 7.07
C ASP A 43 -15.11 -4.75 6.46
N VAL A 44 -14.78 -6.01 6.19
CA VAL A 44 -13.48 -6.44 5.68
C VAL A 44 -13.15 -5.80 4.32
N PRO A 45 -14.07 -5.78 3.32
CA PRO A 45 -13.80 -5.11 2.05
C PRO A 45 -13.43 -3.63 2.23
N ARG A 46 -14.15 -2.92 3.12
CA ARG A 46 -13.85 -1.51 3.43
C ARG A 46 -12.49 -1.35 4.10
N ALA A 47 -12.12 -2.25 5.01
CA ALA A 47 -10.83 -2.20 5.69
C ALA A 47 -9.67 -2.40 4.70
N ILE A 48 -9.78 -3.40 3.81
CA ILE A 48 -8.78 -3.68 2.78
C ILE A 48 -8.67 -2.50 1.80
N GLY A 49 -9.80 -1.94 1.33
CA GLY A 49 -9.78 -0.74 0.50
C GLY A 49 -9.19 0.49 1.19
N GLY A 50 -9.28 0.56 2.52
CA GLY A 50 -8.56 1.56 3.33
C GLY A 50 -7.04 1.38 3.27
N ALA A 51 -6.56 0.15 3.41
CA ALA A 51 -5.15 -0.17 3.33
C ALA A 51 -4.57 0.07 1.92
N GLN A 52 -5.33 -0.26 0.87
CA GLN A 52 -4.93 0.03 -0.52
C GLN A 52 -4.66 1.52 -0.75
N ARG A 53 -5.53 2.41 -0.22
CA ARG A 53 -5.30 3.86 -0.29
C ARG A 53 -4.03 4.31 0.42
N LEU A 54 -3.69 3.69 1.55
CA LEU A 54 -2.44 4.00 2.27
C LEU A 54 -1.21 3.58 1.46
N VAL A 55 -1.24 2.39 0.84
CA VAL A 55 -0.17 1.91 -0.03
C VAL A 55 -0.02 2.80 -1.27
N GLN A 56 -1.14 3.19 -1.89
CA GLN A 56 -1.13 4.12 -3.02
C GLN A 56 -0.48 5.47 -2.65
N ASN A 57 -0.88 6.08 -1.54
CA ASN A 57 -0.29 7.33 -1.07
C ASN A 57 1.23 7.20 -0.84
N ALA A 58 1.68 6.05 -0.33
CA ALA A 58 3.10 5.80 -0.12
C ALA A 58 3.86 5.63 -1.45
N ASN A 59 3.26 4.96 -2.45
CA ASN A 59 3.83 4.86 -3.80
C ASN A 59 3.97 6.25 -4.45
N GLU A 60 2.94 7.09 -4.36
CA GLU A 60 2.99 8.48 -4.87
C GLU A 60 4.10 9.29 -4.20
N ALA A 61 4.32 9.10 -2.90
CA ALA A 61 5.42 9.75 -2.19
C ALA A 61 6.80 9.25 -2.65
N VAL A 62 6.94 7.95 -2.91
CA VAL A 62 8.17 7.36 -3.47
C VAL A 62 8.45 7.93 -4.86
N ASP A 63 7.45 8.01 -5.72
CA ASP A 63 7.61 8.54 -7.08
C ASP A 63 7.95 10.04 -7.08
N ALA A 64 7.35 10.82 -6.18
CA ALA A 64 7.73 12.21 -5.97
C ALA A 64 9.19 12.35 -5.51
N ALA A 65 9.64 11.48 -4.60
CA ALA A 65 11.01 11.48 -4.10
C ALA A 65 12.05 11.05 -5.16
N ARG A 66 11.65 10.32 -6.21
CA ARG A 66 12.53 9.99 -7.36
C ARG A 66 12.77 11.17 -8.31
N GLN A 67 11.94 12.21 -8.23
CA GLN A 67 12.00 13.38 -9.13
C GLN A 67 12.78 14.56 -8.52
N THR A 68 13.14 14.48 -7.24
CA THR A 68 14.02 15.42 -6.53
C THR A 68 15.49 15.04 -6.65
#